data_AF-A0A7J9GSF8-F1
#
_entry.id   AF-A0A7J9GSF8-F1
#
_cell.length_a   1.000
_cell.length_b   1.000
_cell.length_c   1.000
_cell.angle_alpha   90.00
_cell.angle_beta   90.00
_cell.angle_gamma   90.00
#
_symmetry.space_group_name_H-M   'P 1'
#
loop_
_entity.id
_entity.type
_entity.pdbx_description
1 polymer ?
#
loop_
_entity_poly.entity_id
_entity_poly.type
_entity_poly.pdbx_seq_one_letter_code
_entity_poly.pdbx_strand_id
1 'polypeptide(L)'
;LDEAAPVLAGLNEPIVLAKVNADKFTRLASKHDIDGYPTLKFFMHGVPMEYNGPRKADLLVQYLKKFVAPDVSILSSDSAINDFVEAAGTFFPIYIGFGLNETVISNLAVKYKKKAWFSVAKDFSDDAMVLYDFDKVPSLVALHPSYKQQSVFYGPFEG
;
A
#
# COMPACT_ATOMS: atom_id res chain seq x y z
N LEU A 1 1.90 -17.69 -7.93
CA LEU A 1 1.28 -16.87 -9.00
C LEU A 1 -0.14 -17.35 -9.29
N ASP A 2 -0.33 -18.65 -9.55
CA ASP A 2 -1.67 -19.19 -9.83
C ASP A 2 -2.65 -19.05 -8.65
N GLU A 3 -2.15 -19.15 -7.42
CA GLU A 3 -2.95 -18.90 -6.19
C GLU A 3 -3.29 -17.42 -5.97
N ALA A 4 -2.45 -16.50 -6.44
CA ALA A 4 -2.66 -15.07 -6.27
C ALA A 4 -3.66 -14.49 -7.27
N ALA A 5 -3.73 -15.07 -8.47
CA ALA A 5 -4.60 -14.62 -9.55
C ALA A 5 -6.10 -14.51 -9.16
N PRO A 6 -6.75 -15.53 -8.56
CA PRO A 6 -8.16 -15.43 -8.21
C PRO A 6 -8.42 -14.35 -7.14
N VAL A 7 -7.52 -14.20 -6.16
CA VAL A 7 -7.65 -13.19 -5.10
C VAL A 7 -7.54 -11.78 -5.67
N LEU A 8 -6.61 -11.57 -6.60
CA LEU A 8 -6.36 -10.28 -7.24
C LEU A 8 -7.43 -9.89 -8.25
N ALA A 9 -8.03 -10.87 -8.92
CA ALA A 9 -9.18 -10.65 -9.80
C ALA A 9 -10.47 -10.33 -9.03
N GLY A 10 -10.60 -10.79 -7.78
CA GLY A 10 -11.76 -10.55 -6.93
C GLY A 10 -11.76 -9.21 -6.19
N LEU A 11 -10.76 -8.36 -6.40
CA LEU A 11 -10.72 -7.02 -5.81
C LEU A 11 -11.71 -6.07 -6.50
N ASN A 12 -12.15 -5.02 -5.79
CA ASN A 12 -12.97 -3.95 -6.38
C ASN A 12 -12.31 -3.35 -7.63
N GLU A 13 -10.99 -3.17 -7.57
CA GLU A 13 -10.15 -2.85 -8.72
C GLU A 13 -9.30 -4.09 -9.06
N PRO A 14 -9.68 -4.87 -10.10
CA PRO A 14 -9.06 -6.16 -10.36
C PRO A 14 -7.64 -6.00 -10.90
N ILE A 15 -6.71 -6.77 -10.34
CA ILE A 15 -5.34 -6.88 -10.85
C ILE A 15 -5.24 -8.16 -11.67
N VAL A 16 -5.05 -8.01 -12.98
CA VAL A 16 -4.96 -9.14 -13.91
C VAL A 16 -3.52 -9.65 -13.99
N LEU A 17 -3.35 -10.96 -13.76
CA LEU A 17 -2.09 -11.65 -13.94
C LEU A 17 -2.10 -12.36 -15.30
N ALA A 18 -1.07 -12.11 -16.11
CA ALA A 18 -0.88 -12.77 -17.39
C ALA A 18 0.49 -13.45 -17.47
N LYS A 19 0.54 -14.63 -18.10
CA LYS A 19 1.77 -15.34 -18.44
C LYS A 19 2.01 -15.20 -19.95
N VAL A 20 3.19 -14.77 -20.35
CA VAL A 20 3.59 -14.62 -21.75
C VAL A 20 4.81 -15.49 -22.01
N ASN A 21 4.75 -16.32 -23.06
CA ASN A 21 5.91 -17.07 -23.52
C ASN A 21 6.79 -16.17 -24.41
N ALA A 22 7.87 -15.66 -23.83
CA ALA A 22 8.75 -14.73 -24.50
C ALA A 22 9.61 -15.36 -25.62
N ASP A 23 9.83 -16.68 -25.61
CA ASP A 23 10.49 -17.40 -26.71
C ASP A 23 9.64 -17.38 -27.99
N LYS A 24 8.32 -17.45 -27.85
CA LYS A 24 7.37 -17.32 -28.97
C LYS A 24 7.11 -15.87 -29.37
N PHE A 25 7.15 -14.95 -28.40
CA PHE A 25 6.81 -13.53 -28.59
C PHE A 25 8.04 -12.63 -28.42
N THR A 26 9.12 -12.92 -29.17
CA THR A 26 10.41 -12.22 -29.07
C THR A 26 10.30 -10.71 -29.27
N ARG A 27 9.47 -10.24 -30.22
CA ARG A 27 9.24 -8.80 -30.44
C ARG A 27 8.65 -8.10 -29.20
N LEU A 28 7.77 -8.78 -28.46
CA LEU A 28 7.18 -8.25 -27.23
C LEU A 28 8.20 -8.27 -26.08
N ALA A 29 9.00 -9.34 -26.00
CA ALA A 29 10.09 -9.45 -25.03
C ALA A 29 11.11 -8.32 -25.21
N SER A 30 11.59 -8.08 -26.43
CA SER A 30 12.52 -6.97 -26.73
C SER A 30 11.89 -5.60 -26.51
N LYS A 31 10.61 -5.40 -26.86
CA LYS A 31 9.88 -4.12 -26.62
C LYS A 31 9.82 -3.78 -25.13
N HIS A 32 9.83 -4.78 -24.27
CA HIS A 32 9.77 -4.62 -22.82
C HIS A 32 11.10 -4.99 -22.15
N ASP A 33 12.22 -4.98 -22.86
CA ASP A 33 13.57 -5.18 -22.31
C ASP A 33 13.66 -6.43 -21.41
N ILE A 34 13.07 -7.54 -21.86
CA ILE A 34 13.09 -8.81 -21.13
C ILE A 34 14.32 -9.61 -21.56
N ASP A 35 15.40 -9.49 -20.79
CA ASP A 35 16.70 -10.14 -21.10
C ASP A 35 16.90 -11.50 -20.39
N GLY A 36 15.99 -11.89 -19.50
CA GLY A 36 16.07 -13.14 -18.77
C GLY A 36 14.72 -13.61 -18.22
N TYR A 37 14.62 -14.90 -17.90
CA TYR A 37 13.41 -15.51 -17.38
C TYR A 37 13.68 -16.23 -16.04
N PRO A 38 12.72 -16.21 -15.09
CA PRO A 38 11.44 -15.50 -15.14
C PRO A 38 11.59 -14.01 -14.80
N THR A 39 10.91 -13.14 -15.57
CA THR A 39 10.81 -11.69 -15.29
C THR A 39 9.35 -11.31 -15.04
N LEU A 40 9.10 -10.58 -13.95
CA LEU A 40 7.80 -10.01 -13.64
C LEU A 40 7.80 -8.53 -13.96
N LYS A 41 6.81 -8.09 -14.74
CA LYS A 41 6.62 -6.68 -15.09
C LYS A 41 5.21 -6.28 -14.70
N PHE A 42 5.09 -5.14 -14.03
CA PHE A 42 3.83 -4.62 -13.56
C PHE A 42 3.41 -3.45 -14.45
N PHE A 43 2.14 -3.40 -14.83
CA PHE A 43 1.63 -2.36 -15.73
C PHE A 43 0.53 -1.58 -15.02
N MET A 44 0.73 -0.27 -14.86
CA MET A 44 -0.29 0.64 -14.33
C MET A 44 -0.66 1.66 -15.39
N HIS A 45 -1.93 1.70 -15.79
CA HIS A 45 -2.42 2.59 -16.85
C HIS A 45 -1.57 2.52 -18.13
N GLY A 46 -1.13 1.30 -18.51
CA GLY A 46 -0.29 1.07 -19.69
C GLY A 46 1.20 1.37 -19.50
N VAL A 47 1.62 1.93 -18.36
CA VAL A 47 3.02 2.22 -18.07
C VAL A 47 3.70 0.99 -17.45
N PRO A 48 4.74 0.42 -18.08
CA PRO A 48 5.50 -0.68 -17.51
C PRO A 48 6.36 -0.20 -16.34
N MET A 49 6.35 -0.96 -15.26
CA MET A 49 7.18 -0.77 -14.07
C MET A 49 7.83 -2.10 -13.70
N GLU A 50 9.07 -2.04 -13.21
CA GLU A 50 9.74 -3.23 -12.69
C GLU A 50 9.05 -3.74 -11.42
N TYR A 51 8.86 -5.07 -11.36
CA TYR A 51 8.36 -5.71 -10.15
C TYR A 51 9.52 -6.13 -9.26
N ASN A 52 9.74 -5.36 -8.20
CA ASN A 52 10.76 -5.64 -7.18
C ASN A 52 10.14 -6.24 -5.90
N GLY A 53 8.89 -6.69 -5.99
CA GLY A 53 8.15 -7.25 -4.86
C GLY A 53 8.45 -8.73 -4.59
N PRO A 54 7.83 -9.29 -3.54
CA PRO A 54 7.99 -10.70 -3.15
C PRO A 54 7.39 -11.66 -4.19
N ARG A 55 7.96 -12.86 -4.33
CA ARG A 55 7.47 -13.89 -5.30
C ARG A 55 6.50 -14.91 -4.71
N LYS A 56 6.34 -14.95 -3.38
CA LYS A 56 5.35 -15.82 -2.70
C LYS A 56 3.94 -15.30 -2.97
N ALA A 57 2.96 -16.20 -3.15
CA ALA A 57 1.61 -15.83 -3.56
C ALA A 57 0.96 -14.81 -2.60
N ASP A 58 0.92 -15.12 -1.30
CA ASP A 58 0.27 -14.25 -0.31
C ASP A 58 0.92 -12.87 -0.22
N LEU A 59 2.25 -12.84 -0.21
CA LEU A 59 3.03 -11.61 -0.14
C LEU A 59 2.90 -10.78 -1.44
N LEU A 60 2.79 -11.44 -2.59
CA LEU A 60 2.55 -10.80 -3.88
C LEU A 60 1.16 -10.16 -3.90
N VAL A 61 0.14 -10.85 -3.38
CA VAL A 61 -1.21 -10.28 -3.23
C VAL A 61 -1.16 -9.04 -2.34
N GLN A 62 -0.53 -9.14 -1.16
CA GLN A 62 -0.40 -8.02 -0.23
C GLN A 62 0.33 -6.83 -0.85
N TYR A 63 1.44 -7.09 -1.55
CA TYR A 63 2.22 -6.07 -2.24
C TYR A 63 1.42 -5.37 -3.36
N LEU A 64 0.70 -6.15 -4.17
CA LEU A 64 -0.06 -5.63 -5.30
C LEU A 64 -1.33 -4.88 -4.87
N LYS A 65 -1.98 -5.29 -3.77
CA LYS A 65 -3.15 -4.60 -3.20
C LYS A 65 -2.90 -3.11 -2.94
N LYS A 66 -1.66 -2.71 -2.60
CA LYS A 66 -1.29 -1.30 -2.43
C LYS A 66 -1.61 -0.43 -3.64
N PHE A 67 -1.42 -0.97 -4.82
CA PHE A 67 -1.47 -0.24 -6.07
C PHE A 67 -2.90 0.05 -6.54
N VAL A 68 -3.86 -0.72 -6.03
CA VAL A 68 -5.30 -0.59 -6.29
C VAL A 68 -6.09 -0.15 -5.05
N ALA A 69 -5.39 0.10 -3.96
CA ALA A 69 -6.00 0.67 -2.76
C ALA A 69 -6.37 2.14 -2.98
N PRO A 70 -7.38 2.65 -2.25
CA PRO A 70 -7.68 4.07 -2.24
C PRO A 70 -6.46 4.88 -1.79
N ASP A 71 -6.42 6.15 -2.18
CA ASP A 71 -5.33 7.05 -1.80
C ASP A 71 -5.27 7.22 -0.29
N VAL A 72 -6.43 7.37 0.35
CA VAL A 72 -6.60 7.47 1.80
C VAL A 72 -7.68 6.49 2.25
N SER A 73 -7.38 5.66 3.24
CA SER A 73 -8.37 4.79 3.90
C SER A 73 -8.96 5.48 5.13
N ILE A 74 -10.28 5.45 5.28
CA ILE A 74 -10.95 5.97 6.48
C ILE A 74 -11.14 4.82 7.48
N LEU A 75 -10.66 5.02 8.69
CA LEU A 75 -10.67 4.05 9.78
C LEU A 75 -11.58 4.58 10.89
N SER A 76 -12.57 3.78 11.31
CA SER A 76 -13.62 4.20 12.24
C SER A 76 -13.67 3.36 13.52
N SER A 77 -12.59 2.65 13.85
CA SER A 77 -12.43 1.90 15.10
C SER A 77 -11.00 1.40 15.25
N ASP A 78 -10.62 1.01 16.46
CA ASP A 78 -9.34 0.37 16.75
C ASP A 78 -9.15 -0.92 15.94
N SER A 79 -10.21 -1.71 15.76
CA SER A 79 -10.19 -2.90 14.91
C SER A 79 -9.88 -2.53 13.47
N ALA A 80 -10.52 -1.49 12.92
CA ALA A 80 -10.25 -1.03 11.56
C ALA A 80 -8.80 -0.56 11.41
N ILE A 81 -8.22 0.07 12.44
CA ILE A 81 -6.82 0.47 12.45
C ILE A 81 -5.90 -0.76 12.43
N ASN A 82 -6.15 -1.74 13.29
CA ASN A 82 -5.35 -2.97 13.32
C ASN A 82 -5.44 -3.73 11.99
N ASP A 83 -6.66 -3.94 11.48
CA ASP A 83 -6.90 -4.63 10.21
C ASP A 83 -6.19 -3.91 9.05
N PHE A 84 -6.18 -2.58 9.05
CA PHE A 84 -5.47 -1.79 8.05
C PHE A 84 -3.96 -1.98 8.13
N VAL A 85 -3.37 -1.94 9.34
CA VAL A 85 -1.94 -2.13 9.55
C VAL A 85 -1.50 -3.55 9.15
N GLU A 86 -2.28 -4.56 9.52
CA GLU A 86 -2.03 -5.95 9.13
C GLU A 86 -2.15 -6.15 7.60
N ALA A 87 -3.21 -5.61 6.99
CA ALA A 87 -3.42 -5.70 5.55
C ALA A 87 -2.33 -4.95 4.76
N ALA A 88 -1.89 -3.79 5.24
CA ALA A 88 -0.83 -2.99 4.64
C ALA A 88 0.53 -3.71 4.63
N GLY A 89 0.75 -4.58 5.62
CA GLY A 89 1.94 -5.40 5.75
C GLY A 89 3.20 -4.58 6.05
N THR A 90 4.35 -5.16 5.73
CA THR A 90 5.66 -4.60 6.14
C THR A 90 6.47 -3.97 5.00
N PHE A 91 5.95 -4.01 3.78
CA PHE A 91 6.68 -3.58 2.57
C PHE A 91 6.75 -2.06 2.40
N PHE A 92 5.80 -1.33 2.95
CA PHE A 92 5.68 0.12 2.80
C PHE A 92 5.46 0.77 4.16
N PRO A 93 5.97 1.98 4.39
CA PRO A 93 5.59 2.78 5.54
C PRO A 93 4.09 3.09 5.52
N ILE A 94 3.52 3.25 6.71
CA ILE A 94 2.09 3.47 6.93
C ILE A 94 1.92 4.77 7.71
N TYR A 95 1.11 5.68 7.19
CA TYR A 95 0.79 6.96 7.83
C TYR A 95 -0.68 6.95 8.26
N ILE A 96 -0.91 7.13 9.55
CA ILE A 96 -2.25 7.14 10.16
C ILE A 96 -2.47 8.51 10.81
N GLY A 97 -3.43 9.26 10.29
CA GLY A 97 -3.83 10.54 10.86
C GLY A 97 -4.94 10.40 11.88
N PHE A 98 -4.66 10.68 13.14
CA PHE A 98 -5.63 10.68 14.23
C PHE A 98 -6.22 12.08 14.39
N GLY A 99 -7.54 12.20 14.25
CA GLY A 99 -8.23 13.50 14.32
C GLY A 99 -7.86 14.47 13.19
N LEU A 100 -7.27 13.97 12.11
CA LEU A 100 -6.91 14.77 10.93
C LEU A 100 -8.05 14.84 9.92
N ASN A 101 -8.13 15.97 9.22
CA ASN A 101 -9.03 16.09 8.08
C ASN A 101 -8.47 15.32 6.88
N GLU A 102 -9.34 14.62 6.15
CA GLU A 102 -8.98 13.80 5.00
C GLU A 102 -8.21 14.60 3.96
N THR A 103 -8.64 15.84 3.69
CA THR A 103 -8.05 16.73 2.69
C THR A 103 -6.55 16.98 2.91
N VAL A 104 -6.10 17.08 4.17
CA VAL A 104 -4.69 17.32 4.51
C VAL A 104 -3.84 16.12 4.12
N ILE A 105 -4.34 14.91 4.37
CA ILE A 105 -3.63 13.67 4.03
C ILE A 105 -3.77 13.33 2.54
N SER A 106 -4.89 13.64 1.90
CA SER A 106 -5.13 13.36 0.48
C SER A 106 -4.02 13.92 -0.43
N ASN A 107 -3.56 15.14 -0.18
CA ASN A 107 -2.49 15.74 -0.98
C ASN A 107 -1.17 14.96 -0.88
N LEU A 108 -0.82 14.50 0.33
CA LEU A 108 0.35 13.66 0.56
C LEU A 108 0.16 12.28 -0.05
N ALA A 109 -1.04 11.72 0.10
CA ALA A 109 -1.39 10.41 -0.41
C ALA A 109 -1.30 10.35 -1.93
N VAL A 110 -1.83 11.33 -2.65
CA VAL A 110 -1.73 11.40 -4.12
C VAL A 110 -0.25 11.49 -4.55
N LYS A 111 0.55 12.31 -3.86
CA LYS A 111 1.97 12.50 -4.18
C LYS A 111 2.82 11.26 -3.89
N TYR A 112 2.51 10.52 -2.83
CA TYR A 112 3.33 9.42 -2.31
C TYR A 112 2.63 8.05 -2.36
N LYS A 113 1.53 7.89 -3.10
CA LYS A 113 0.70 6.67 -3.18
C LYS A 113 1.52 5.40 -3.40
N LYS A 114 2.56 5.47 -4.23
CA LYS A 114 3.40 4.32 -4.60
C LYS A 114 4.48 3.99 -3.56
N LYS A 115 4.67 4.85 -2.55
CA LYS A 115 5.74 4.76 -1.56
C LYS A 115 5.23 4.48 -0.15
N ALA A 116 3.97 4.79 0.15
CA ALA A 116 3.42 4.63 1.49
C ALA A 116 1.90 4.43 1.50
N TRP A 117 1.40 3.80 2.56
CA TRP A 117 -0.01 3.73 2.90
C TRP A 117 -0.43 4.99 3.67
N PHE A 118 -1.63 5.49 3.39
CA PHE A 118 -2.18 6.66 4.07
C PHE A 118 -3.60 6.35 4.55
N SER A 119 -3.89 6.75 5.77
CA SER A 119 -5.22 6.60 6.36
C SER A 119 -5.53 7.70 7.36
N VAL A 120 -6.83 7.84 7.66
CA VAL A 120 -7.36 8.77 8.66
C VAL A 120 -8.20 7.97 9.63
N ALA A 121 -7.86 8.02 10.91
CA ALA A 121 -8.66 7.50 11.99
C ALA A 121 -9.66 8.57 12.46
N LYS A 122 -10.94 8.36 12.15
CA LYS A 122 -12.05 9.22 12.60
C LYS A 122 -12.50 8.88 14.02
N ASP A 123 -12.47 7.59 14.35
CA ASP A 123 -12.80 7.08 15.68
C ASP A 123 -11.70 6.14 16.15
N PHE A 124 -11.28 6.31 17.40
CA PHE A 124 -10.23 5.54 18.07
C PHE A 124 -10.41 5.68 19.58
N SER A 125 -9.95 4.69 20.35
CA SER A 125 -10.00 4.73 21.81
C SER A 125 -8.73 5.33 22.43
N ASP A 126 -8.78 5.60 23.73
CA ASP A 126 -7.60 5.95 24.52
C ASP A 126 -6.53 4.83 24.49
N ASP A 127 -6.93 3.57 24.35
CA ASP A 127 -5.98 2.45 24.21
C ASP A 127 -5.19 2.54 22.89
N ALA A 128 -5.82 3.01 21.81
CA ALA A 128 -5.12 3.28 20.57
C ALA A 128 -4.13 4.44 20.73
N MET A 129 -4.46 5.45 21.54
CA MET A 129 -3.55 6.55 21.87
C MET A 129 -2.30 6.03 22.59
N VAL A 130 -2.47 5.14 23.57
CA VAL A 130 -1.36 4.49 24.29
C VAL A 130 -0.55 3.60 23.35
N LEU A 131 -1.21 2.79 22.51
CA LEU A 131 -0.54 1.86 21.60
C LEU A 131 0.38 2.59 20.59
N TYR A 132 -0.10 3.70 20.05
CA TYR A 132 0.63 4.50 19.06
C TYR A 132 1.43 5.65 19.68
N ASP A 133 1.47 5.74 21.01
CA ASP A 133 2.27 6.70 21.79
C ASP A 133 2.02 8.17 21.44
N PHE A 134 0.73 8.55 21.30
CA PHE A 134 0.33 9.94 21.09
C PHE A 134 -0.60 10.46 22.20
N ASP A 135 -0.44 11.73 22.57
CA ASP A 135 -1.17 12.34 23.69
C ASP A 135 -2.20 13.40 23.28
N LYS A 136 -2.15 13.83 22.02
CA LYS A 136 -2.95 14.95 21.49
C LYS A 136 -3.46 14.65 20.09
N VAL A 137 -4.52 15.33 19.71
CA VAL A 137 -5.03 15.36 18.33
C VAL A 137 -5.16 16.81 17.86
N PRO A 138 -4.99 17.08 16.55
CA PRO A 138 -4.59 16.14 15.51
C PRO A 138 -3.15 15.63 15.67
N SER A 139 -2.90 14.38 15.27
CA SER A 139 -1.57 13.75 15.25
C SER A 139 -1.39 12.85 14.04
N LEU A 140 -0.16 12.77 13.53
CA LEU A 140 0.20 11.87 12.44
C LEU A 140 1.18 10.83 12.94
N VAL A 141 0.78 9.56 12.90
CA VAL A 141 1.62 8.43 13.27
C VAL A 141 2.19 7.82 12.01
N ALA A 142 3.51 7.74 11.92
CA ALA A 142 4.23 7.04 10.86
C ALA A 142 4.77 5.73 11.40
N LEU A 143 4.32 4.61 10.83
CA LEU A 143 4.79 3.26 11.12
C LEU A 143 5.71 2.81 10.00
N HIS A 144 6.86 2.27 10.39
CA HIS A 144 7.83 1.63 9.50
C HIS A 144 7.99 0.18 9.94
N PRO A 145 7.08 -0.74 9.55
CA PRO A 145 7.04 -2.08 10.12
C PRO A 145 8.30 -2.90 9.81
N SER A 146 8.94 -2.65 8.67
CA SER A 146 10.23 -3.28 8.31
C SER A 146 11.36 -2.94 9.29
N TYR A 147 11.33 -1.75 9.90
CA TYR A 147 12.33 -1.27 10.85
C TYR A 147 11.85 -1.34 12.30
N LYS A 148 10.63 -1.85 12.54
CA LYS A 148 9.94 -1.81 13.85
C LYS A 148 10.01 -0.42 14.49
N GLN A 149 9.92 0.61 13.66
CA GLN A 149 10.02 1.99 14.08
C GLN A 149 8.65 2.64 13.95
N GLN A 150 8.31 3.47 14.93
CA GLN A 150 7.18 4.39 14.83
C GLN A 150 7.65 5.80 15.15
N SER A 151 6.95 6.79 14.63
CA SER A 151 7.18 8.20 14.92
C SER A 151 5.87 8.94 14.94
N VAL A 152 5.70 9.79 15.94
CA VAL A 152 4.52 10.64 16.08
C VAL A 152 4.91 12.07 15.74
N PHE A 153 4.15 12.67 14.85
CA PHE A 153 4.30 14.06 14.46
C PHE A 153 3.10 14.82 14.98
N TYR A 154 3.38 15.98 15.58
CA TYR A 154 2.38 16.93 16.04
C TYR A 154 2.41 18.16 15.14
N GLY A 155 1.23 18.61 14.74
CA GLY A 155 1.03 19.77 13.87
C GLY A 155 1.13 21.10 14.62
N PRO A 156 1.05 22.22 13.89
CA PRO A 156 -0.13 22.55 13.10
C PRO A 156 -0.16 21.84 11.75
N PHE A 157 -1.24 21.09 11.52
CA PHE A 157 -1.55 20.46 10.23
C PHE A 157 -2.46 21.38 9.44
N GLU A 158 -2.01 22.62 9.22
CA GLU A 158 -2.71 23.58 8.38
C GLU A 158 -2.26 23.40 6.93
N GLY A 159 -3.23 23.37 6.02
CA GLY A 159 -3.05 23.41 4.58
C GLY A 159 -3.69 24.66 4.01
#